data_AF-A0A3D1PCT3-F1
#
_entry.id   AF-A0A3D1PCT3-F1
#
_cell.length_a   1.000
_cell.length_b   1.000
_cell.length_c   1.000
_cell.angle_alpha   90.00
_cell.angle_beta   90.00
_cell.angle_gamma   90.00
#
_symmetry.space_group_name_H-M   'P 1'
#
loop_
_entity.id
_entity.type
_entity.pdbx_description
1 polymer ?
#
loop_
_entity_poly.entity_id
_entity_poly.type
_entity_poly.pdbx_seq_one_letter_code
_entity_poly.pdbx_strand_id
1 'polypeptide(L)' 'MNVRLDRRLGRIWDKVRERLGKDETNKFLDFVVQAKDFDNLPQAYKELALEIEKSDPPPERLLD' A
#
# COMPACT_ATOMS: atom_id res chain seq x y z
N MET A 1 -0.58 -2.34 15.40
CA MET A 1 -0.47 -2.00 13.96
C MET A 1 -0.42 -0.48 13.85
N ASN A 2 0.49 0.08 13.05
CA ASN A 2 0.67 1.53 12.95
C ASN A 2 -0.50 2.15 12.18
N VAL A 3 -1.27 3.04 12.82
CA VAL A 3 -2.53 3.60 12.28
C VAL A 3 -2.32 4.35 10.96
N ARG A 4 -1.14 4.93 10.74
CA ARG A 4 -0.83 5.63 9.48
C ARG A 4 -0.58 4.66 8.33
N LEU A 5 0.18 3.60 8.59
CA LEU A 5 0.42 2.52 7.63
C LEU A 5 -0.92 1.88 7.23
N ASP A 6 -1.73 1.55 8.24
CA ASP A 6 -3.03 0.91 8.07
C ASP A 6 -4.00 1.76 7.24
N ARG A 7 -4.12 3.07 7.52
CA ARG A 7 -4.98 3.95 6.71
C ARG A 7 -4.52 4.08 5.27
N ARG A 8 -3.21 4.22 5.04
CA ARG A 8 -2.66 4.40 3.69
C ARG A 8 -2.82 3.12 2.88
N LEU A 9 -2.39 2.00 3.43
CA LEU A 9 -2.51 0.69 2.79
C LEU A 9 -3.96 0.26 2.63
N GLY A 10 -4.82 0.51 3.61
CA GLY A 10 -6.24 0.20 3.55
C GLY A 10 -6.95 0.87 2.37
N ARG A 11 -6.58 2.11 2.01
CA ARG A 11 -7.13 2.80 0.83
C ARG A 11 -6.72 2.16 -0.49
N ILE A 12 -5.48 1.65 -0.57
CA ILE A 12 -4.94 1.05 -1.80
C ILE A 12 -5.02 -0.49 -1.81
N TRP A 13 -5.56 -1.09 -0.76
CA TRP A 13 -5.49 -2.52 -0.50
C TRP A 13 -6.11 -3.35 -1.62
N ASP A 14 -7.30 -2.97 -2.06
CA ASP A 14 -8.01 -3.65 -3.15
C ASP A 14 -7.20 -3.60 -4.46
N LYS A 15 -6.59 -2.46 -4.78
CA LYS A 15 -5.78 -2.30 -5.99
C LYS A 15 -4.45 -3.05 -5.92
N VAL A 16 -3.82 -3.06 -4.75
CA VAL A 16 -2.61 -3.86 -4.52
C VAL A 16 -2.92 -5.34 -4.74
N ARG A 17 -4.05 -5.81 -4.21
CA ARG A 17 -4.52 -7.19 -4.38
C ARG A 17 -4.83 -7.54 -5.83
N GLU A 18 -5.47 -6.64 -6.58
CA GLU A 18 -5.71 -6.82 -8.02
C GLU A 18 -4.42 -6.89 -8.83
N ARG A 19 -3.41 -6.08 -8.49
CA ARG A 19 -2.12 -6.01 -9.19
C ARG A 19 -1.20 -7.22 -8.90
N LEU A 20 -1.09 -7.60 -7.62
CA LEU A 20 -0.15 -8.63 -7.18
C LEU A 20 -0.70 -10.05 -7.34
N GLY A 21 -2.02 -10.22 -7.32
CA GLY A 21 -2.63 -11.54 -7.23
C GLY A 21 -2.43 -12.17 -5.84
N LYS A 22 -3.03 -13.34 -5.63
CA LYS A 22 -3.22 -13.92 -4.29
C LYS A 22 -1.92 -14.25 -3.54
N ASP A 23 -0.94 -14.85 -4.21
CA ASP A 23 0.31 -15.29 -3.57
C ASP A 23 1.23 -14.12 -3.19
N GLU A 24 1.41 -13.16 -4.09
CA GLU A 24 2.22 -11.95 -3.79
C GLU A 24 1.52 -11.04 -2.78
N THR A 25 0.18 -10.98 -2.76
CA THR A 25 -0.56 -10.25 -1.73
C THR A 25 -0.30 -10.82 -0.33
N ASN A 26 -0.21 -12.15 -0.20
CA ASN A 26 0.12 -12.77 1.09
C ASN A 26 1.54 -12.43 1.54
N LYS A 27 2.52 -12.43 0.64
CA LYS A 27 3.88 -11.97 0.96
C LYS A 27 3.89 -10.50 1.39
N PHE A 28 3.14 -9.66 0.67
CA PHE A 28 3.01 -8.25 1.03
C PHE A 28 2.41 -8.07 2.43
N LEU A 29 1.36 -8.82 2.78
CA LEU A 29 0.80 -8.83 4.13
C LEU A 29 1.84 -9.17 5.19
N ASP A 30 2.65 -10.21 4.96
CA ASP A 30 3.71 -10.62 5.88
C ASP A 30 4.69 -9.47 6.16
N PHE A 31 5.11 -8.75 5.13
CA PHE A 31 5.96 -7.56 5.29
C PHE A 31 5.24 -6.41 6.00
N VAL A 32 3.96 -6.19 5.70
CA VAL A 32 3.14 -5.12 6.31
C VAL A 32 2.94 -5.35 7.80
N VAL A 33 2.69 -6.60 8.20
CA VAL A 33 2.50 -6.97 9.62
C VAL A 33 3.80 -6.81 10.40
N GLN A 34 4.95 -7.09 9.79
CA GLN A 34 6.27 -6.94 10.42
C GLN A 34 6.80 -5.50 10.36
N ALA A 35 6.38 -4.71 9.39
CA ALA A 35 6.83 -3.34 9.21
C ALA A 35 6.30 -2.42 10.32
N LYS A 36 7.18 -1.60 10.88
CA LYS A 36 6.81 -0.56 11.84
C LYS A 36 6.07 0.60 11.15
N ASP A 37 6.52 0.95 9.94
CA ASP A 37 6.07 2.09 9.14
C ASP A 37 6.24 1.80 7.65
N PHE A 38 5.68 2.67 6.80
CA PHE A 38 5.69 2.49 5.34
C PHE A 38 7.13 2.43 4.80
N ASP A 39 8.04 3.21 5.37
CA ASP A 39 9.46 3.24 4.98
C ASP A 39 10.18 1.91 5.19
N ASN A 40 9.70 1.09 6.14
CA ASN A 40 10.26 -0.23 6.45
C ASN A 40 9.78 -1.33 5.51
N LEU A 41 8.85 -1.03 4.59
CA LEU A 41 8.46 -1.98 3.56
C LEU A 41 9.58 -2.15 2.52
N PRO A 42 9.71 -3.34 1.92
CA PRO A 42 10.59 -3.55 0.77
C PRO A 42 10.32 -2.52 -0.34
N GLN A 43 11.40 -2.07 -1.00
CA GLN A 43 11.34 -1.01 -2.01
C GLN A 43 10.29 -1.28 -3.09
N ALA A 44 10.23 -2.51 -3.62
CA ALA A 44 9.27 -2.90 -4.65
C ALA A 44 7.80 -2.66 -4.21
N TYR A 45 7.47 -2.94 -2.95
CA TYR A 45 6.12 -2.73 -2.45
C TYR A 45 5.82 -1.27 -2.14
N LYS A 46 6.84 -0.49 -1.73
CA LYS A 46 6.71 0.96 -1.60
C LYS A 46 6.43 1.61 -2.95
N GLU A 47 7.17 1.21 -3.99
CA GLU A 47 6.97 1.70 -5.35
C GLU A 47 5.58 1.34 -5.87
N LEU A 48 5.15 0.09 -5.72
CA LEU A 48 3.80 -0.33 -6.09
C LEU A 48 2.72 0.50 -5.41
N ALA A 49 2.84 0.70 -4.09
CA ALA A 49 1.88 1.49 -3.35
C ALA A 49 1.84 2.96 -3.83
N LEU A 50 3.00 3.54 -4.11
CA LEU A 50 3.12 4.90 -4.66
C LEU A 50 2.55 5.00 -6.09
N GLU A 51 2.77 4.00 -6.94
CA GLU A 51 2.21 3.94 -8.30
C GLU A 51 0.68 3.86 -8.26
N ILE A 52 0.12 3.08 -7.34
CA ILE A 52 -1.32 2.96 -7.16
C ILE A 52 -1.90 4.30 -6.65
N GLU A 53 -1.28 4.93 -5.66
CA GLU A 53 -1.72 6.25 -5.17
C GLU A 53 -1.59 7.36 -6.23
N LYS A 54 -0.64 7.27 -7.15
CA LYS A 54 -0.55 8.21 -8.28
C LYS A 54 -1.65 7.96 -9.32
N SER A 55 -2.00 6.70 -9.54
CA SER A 55 -3.02 6.30 -10.51
C SER A 55 -4.45 6.50 -10.00
N ASP A 56 -4.63 6.52 -8.68
CA ASP A 56 -5.89 6.82 -8.00
C ASP A 56 -5.63 7.70 -6.78
N PRO A 57 -5.40 9.00 -7.00
CA PRO A 57 -5.12 9.92 -5.92
C PRO A 57 -6.35 10.02 -5.02
N PRO A 58 -6.15 10.14 -3.69
CA PRO A 58 -7.27 10.33 -2.78
C PRO A 58 -8.09 11.57 -3.22
N PRO A 59 -9.43 11.56 -3.04
CA PRO A 59 -10.30 12.65 -3.49
C PRO A 59 -9.92 14.02 -2.92
N GLU A 60 -9.23 14.04 -1.78
CA GLU A 60 -8.67 15.24 -1.15
C GLU A 60 -7.56 15.93 -1.97
N ARG A 61 -6.95 15.25 -2.93
CA ARG A 61 -5.86 15.78 -3.79
C ARG A 61 -6.32 16.34 -5.14
N LEU A 62 -7.62 16.25 -5.46
CA LEU A 62 -8.19 16.73 -6.73
C LEU A 62 -8.68 18.20 -6.66
N LEU A 63 -8.43 18.88 -5.54
CA LEU A 63 -8.94 20.22 -5.25
C LEU A 63 -7.87 21.34 -5.28
N ASP A 64 -6.65 21.04 -5.73
CA ASP A 64 -5.58 22.04 -5.94
C ASP A 64 -5.43 22.41 -7.42
#